data_AF-A0A212L8H3-F1
#
_entry.id   AF-A0A212L8H3-F1
#
_cell.length_a   1.000
_cell.length_b   1.000
_cell.length_c   1.000
_cell.angle_alpha   90.00
_cell.angle_beta   90.00
_cell.angle_gamma   90.00
#
_symmetry.space_group_name_H-M   'P 1'
#
loop_
_entity.id
_entity.type
_entity.pdbx_description
1 polymer ?
#
loop_
_entity_poly.entity_id
_entity_poly.type
_entity_poly.pdbx_seq_one_letter_code
_entity_poly.pdbx_strand_id
1 'polypeptide(L)'
;MAGTGTVMAELAAGLVTDLASDPPLPARALASGTCPVQQCATQGQGQEQAEDFSGQAGPHDGRGCTPTAGHGPHLGLTALLYLAGQSLPVGGFAWSQGLAAAVEQGHAGTAEGVRRWLWGVLQLGFARNDLPLLLRMHAAACRADADALARWNALMLAGRESRELWQEEIQMGRALRRILHDQNMLPAWPLPDAAGYTACFAVAAVMLDRHARRMEPCCDAAAQQRAGLDAACAYVWSWLQNQVAVACKTVPLGQTTAQKLLLEFMPAVPQLVAQAAALPDADIGSSLPGLALCSAGHERQYTRLFRS
;
A
#
# COMPACT_ATOMS: atom_id res chain seq x y z
N MET A 1 15.21 52.41 -36.81
CA MET A 1 15.20 51.14 -37.56
C MET A 1 15.01 50.02 -36.55
N ALA A 2 13.92 49.29 -36.72
CA ALA A 2 13.39 48.31 -35.79
C ALA A 2 13.86 46.89 -36.13
N GLY A 3 13.83 46.01 -35.13
CA GLY A 3 13.34 44.65 -35.27
C GLY A 3 14.37 43.54 -35.47
N THR A 4 14.67 42.82 -34.40
CA THR A 4 14.72 41.34 -34.40
C THR A 4 14.51 40.86 -32.97
N GLY A 5 13.25 40.66 -32.60
CA GLY A 5 12.85 40.14 -31.30
C GLY A 5 11.49 39.45 -31.43
N THR A 6 11.38 38.37 -32.21
CA THR A 6 10.17 37.53 -32.27
C THR A 6 10.44 36.15 -32.90
N VAL A 7 11.19 35.26 -32.22
CA VAL A 7 11.20 33.81 -32.61
C VAL A 7 11.15 32.86 -31.41
N MET A 8 10.96 33.36 -30.17
CA MET A 8 10.89 32.51 -28.97
C MET A 8 9.54 32.62 -28.22
N ALA A 9 8.47 32.98 -28.94
CA ALA A 9 7.12 33.15 -28.36
C ALA A 9 6.06 32.19 -28.93
N GLU A 10 6.42 31.26 -29.82
CA GLU A 10 5.44 30.48 -30.60
C GLU A 10 5.57 28.95 -30.44
N LEU A 11 5.98 28.49 -29.24
CA LEU A 11 5.94 27.08 -28.83
C LEU A 11 5.16 26.86 -27.52
N ALA A 12 4.43 27.87 -27.04
CA ALA A 12 3.66 27.84 -25.79
C ALA A 12 2.13 27.94 -25.99
N ALA A 13 1.61 27.63 -27.18
CA ALA A 13 0.19 27.69 -27.48
C ALA A 13 -0.28 26.37 -28.12
N GLY A 14 -0.64 25.40 -27.27
CA GLY A 14 -1.16 24.13 -27.76
C GLY A 14 -1.29 23.09 -26.65
N LEU A 15 -2.22 23.32 -25.72
CA LEU A 15 -2.95 22.35 -24.89
C LEU A 15 -3.63 23.10 -23.72
N VAL A 16 -4.52 24.04 -24.08
CA VAL A 16 -5.59 24.47 -23.18
C VAL A 16 -6.83 23.73 -23.66
N THR A 17 -7.09 22.58 -23.06
CA THR A 17 -8.40 21.92 -23.15
C THR A 17 -9.20 22.37 -21.93
N ASP A 18 -10.24 23.14 -22.19
CA ASP A 18 -11.29 23.51 -21.24
C ASP A 18 -11.85 22.27 -20.53
N LEU A 19 -11.71 22.23 -19.21
CA LEU A 19 -12.48 21.35 -18.33
C LEU A 19 -13.41 22.24 -17.49
N ALA A 20 -14.47 22.71 -18.11
CA ALA A 20 -15.61 23.31 -17.44
C ALA A 20 -16.87 22.72 -18.07
N SER A 21 -17.51 21.77 -17.38
CA SER A 21 -18.96 21.47 -17.33
C SER A 21 -19.19 19.99 -17.01
N ASP A 22 -19.21 19.62 -15.72
CA ASP A 22 -19.88 18.38 -15.28
C ASP A 22 -21.25 18.73 -14.67
N PRO A 23 -22.33 17.99 -14.99
CA PRO A 23 -23.67 18.27 -14.49
C PRO A 23 -23.85 17.78 -13.03
N PRO A 24 -24.81 18.34 -12.27
CA PRO A 24 -24.94 18.08 -10.85
C PRO A 24 -25.54 16.69 -10.54
N LEU A 25 -25.04 16.07 -9.47
CA LEU A 25 -25.56 14.82 -8.89
C LEU A 25 -27.00 15.00 -8.36
N PRO A 26 -27.92 14.05 -8.58
CA PRO A 26 -29.26 14.13 -8.00
C PRO A 26 -29.26 13.70 -6.53
N ALA A 27 -29.75 14.59 -5.67
CA ALA A 27 -30.06 14.32 -4.27
C ALA A 27 -31.47 13.74 -4.13
N ARG A 28 -31.60 12.51 -3.58
CA ARG A 28 -32.67 12.08 -2.65
C ARG A 28 -32.60 10.57 -2.35
N ALA A 29 -32.43 10.24 -1.08
CA ALA A 29 -33.44 9.59 -0.24
C ALA A 29 -32.79 8.78 0.89
N LEU A 30 -32.68 9.41 2.06
CA LEU A 30 -32.65 8.72 3.35
C LEU A 30 -33.99 7.99 3.53
N ALA A 31 -33.97 6.68 3.71
CA ALA A 31 -35.05 5.94 4.36
C ALA A 31 -34.49 4.71 5.07
N SER A 32 -34.64 4.76 6.39
CA SER A 32 -34.49 3.71 7.39
C SER A 32 -35.10 2.36 6.99
N GLY A 33 -34.36 1.27 7.25
CA GLY A 33 -34.86 -0.10 7.12
C GLY A 33 -34.31 -1.00 8.23
N THR A 34 -34.78 -0.81 9.46
CA THR A 34 -34.69 -1.81 10.53
C THR A 34 -35.68 -2.94 10.24
N CYS A 35 -35.19 -4.16 10.07
CA CYS A 35 -36.00 -5.36 9.89
C CYS A 35 -36.17 -6.10 11.24
N PRO A 36 -37.40 -6.36 11.72
CA PRO A 36 -37.61 -7.06 13.00
C PRO A 36 -37.70 -8.59 12.78
N VAL A 37 -36.99 -9.35 13.61
CA VAL A 37 -37.15 -10.81 13.72
C VAL A 37 -38.31 -11.08 14.66
N GLN A 38 -39.37 -11.69 14.12
CA GLN A 38 -40.55 -12.12 14.86
C GLN A 38 -40.50 -13.62 15.15
N GLN A 39 -40.95 -13.93 16.36
CA GLN A 39 -40.98 -15.22 17.03
C GLN A 39 -41.83 -16.27 16.29
N CYS A 40 -41.47 -17.55 16.46
CA CYS A 40 -42.44 -18.63 16.45
C CYS A 40 -42.00 -19.74 17.41
N ALA A 41 -42.76 -19.90 18.50
CA ALA A 41 -42.72 -21.05 19.40
C ALA A 41 -44.11 -21.67 19.38
N THR A 42 -44.21 -22.99 19.22
CA THR A 42 -45.35 -23.81 19.72
C THR A 42 -44.96 -25.28 19.85
N GLN A 43 -44.81 -25.70 21.11
CA GLN A 43 -45.36 -26.87 21.80
C GLN A 43 -45.71 -28.18 21.05
N GLY A 44 -45.33 -29.29 21.69
CA GLY A 44 -46.01 -30.59 21.64
C GLY A 44 -45.68 -31.42 22.88
N GLN A 45 -46.69 -31.76 23.68
CA GLN A 45 -46.64 -32.53 24.93
C GLN A 45 -46.76 -34.05 24.70
N GLY A 46 -46.29 -34.86 25.65
CA GLY A 46 -46.65 -36.28 25.82
C GLY A 46 -46.02 -36.89 27.08
N GLN A 47 -46.88 -37.36 27.99
CA GLN A 47 -46.65 -38.02 29.30
C GLN A 47 -45.89 -39.38 29.14
N GLU A 48 -45.35 -40.11 30.14
CA GLU A 48 -45.80 -40.42 31.51
C GLU A 48 -44.75 -41.32 32.24
N GLN A 49 -44.85 -41.37 33.59
CA GLN A 49 -44.44 -42.45 34.54
C GLN A 49 -43.04 -42.45 35.21
N ALA A 50 -43.10 -42.84 36.48
CA ALA A 50 -42.12 -42.75 37.56
C ALA A 50 -41.43 -44.10 37.82
N GLU A 51 -40.23 -44.08 38.41
CA GLU A 51 -39.86 -44.77 39.66
C GLU A 51 -38.36 -44.60 40.00
N ASP A 52 -38.08 -44.52 41.30
CA ASP A 52 -36.76 -44.44 41.95
C ASP A 52 -35.83 -45.59 41.54
N PHE A 53 -34.51 -45.33 41.48
CA PHE A 53 -33.49 -46.13 42.19
C PHE A 53 -32.10 -45.50 42.07
N SER A 54 -31.40 -45.49 43.20
CA SER A 54 -30.07 -44.95 43.44
C SER A 54 -28.95 -45.63 42.62
N GLY A 55 -28.06 -44.80 42.06
CA GLY A 55 -26.63 -45.10 41.88
C GLY A 55 -26.18 -45.48 40.48
N GLN A 56 -25.41 -44.60 39.80
CA GLN A 56 -24.17 -44.90 39.07
C GLN A 56 -23.63 -43.67 38.32
N ALA A 57 -22.33 -43.71 38.02
CA ALA A 57 -21.53 -42.64 37.42
C ALA A 57 -21.63 -42.56 35.88
N GLY A 58 -21.51 -41.32 35.35
CA GLY A 58 -21.12 -40.95 33.98
C GLY A 58 -22.26 -40.59 33.01
N PRO A 59 -22.04 -39.83 31.91
CA PRO A 59 -20.94 -38.93 31.56
C PRO A 59 -21.37 -37.44 31.59
N HIS A 60 -20.41 -36.52 31.73
CA HIS A 60 -20.67 -35.09 31.55
C HIS A 60 -21.01 -34.81 30.08
N ASP A 61 -22.29 -34.59 29.78
CA ASP A 61 -22.72 -34.05 28.49
C ASP A 61 -22.03 -32.71 28.25
N GLY A 62 -21.22 -32.71 27.18
CA GLY A 62 -20.49 -31.57 26.70
C GLY A 62 -21.46 -30.44 26.37
N ARG A 63 -21.41 -29.38 27.17
CA ARG A 63 -21.78 -28.05 26.69
C ARG A 63 -20.86 -27.76 25.50
N GLY A 64 -21.38 -27.92 24.30
CA GLY A 64 -20.75 -27.49 23.07
C GLY A 64 -20.49 -26.00 23.18
N CYS A 65 -19.25 -25.64 23.51
CA CYS A 65 -18.73 -24.31 23.27
C CYS A 65 -18.70 -24.11 21.76
N THR A 66 -19.76 -23.50 21.21
CA THR A 66 -19.62 -22.80 19.93
C THR A 66 -18.54 -21.74 20.14
N PRO A 67 -17.43 -21.74 19.38
CA PRO A 67 -16.47 -20.66 19.47
C PRO A 67 -17.17 -19.42 18.90
N THR A 68 -17.68 -18.57 19.77
CA THR A 68 -17.95 -17.17 19.42
C THR A 68 -16.59 -16.59 19.06
N ALA A 69 -16.26 -16.60 17.77
CA ALA A 69 -15.12 -15.91 17.22
C ALA A 69 -15.17 -14.47 17.74
N GLY A 70 -14.22 -14.10 18.60
CA GLY A 70 -14.10 -12.73 19.08
C GLY A 70 -13.81 -11.85 17.87
N HIS A 71 -14.75 -10.99 17.49
CA HIS A 71 -14.59 -10.03 16.40
C HIS A 71 -13.77 -8.82 16.90
N GLY A 72 -12.55 -9.09 17.39
CA GLY A 72 -11.56 -8.07 17.70
C GLY A 72 -10.84 -7.58 16.44
N PRO A 73 -10.13 -6.45 16.48
CA PRO A 73 -9.32 -6.00 15.36
C PRO A 73 -8.26 -7.05 15.01
N HIS A 74 -8.20 -7.43 13.72
CA HIS A 74 -7.29 -8.47 13.25
C HIS A 74 -5.83 -8.13 13.54
N LEU A 75 -5.06 -9.10 14.06
CA LEU A 75 -3.60 -8.99 14.24
C LEU A 75 -2.85 -8.65 12.94
N GLY A 76 -3.43 -8.97 11.78
CA GLY A 76 -2.90 -8.53 10.49
C GLY A 76 -2.83 -7.00 10.34
N LEU A 77 -3.73 -6.24 10.96
CA LEU A 77 -3.72 -4.79 10.91
C LEU A 77 -2.48 -4.21 11.62
N THR A 78 -2.13 -4.70 12.80
CA THR A 78 -0.97 -4.18 13.55
C THR A 78 0.35 -4.49 12.84
N ALA A 79 0.45 -5.63 12.16
CA ALA A 79 1.56 -5.95 11.27
C ALA A 79 1.71 -4.93 10.13
N LEU A 80 0.60 -4.56 9.48
CA LEU A 80 0.61 -3.56 8.41
C LEU A 80 0.93 -2.16 8.92
N LEU A 81 0.43 -1.78 10.11
CA LEU A 81 0.80 -0.53 10.76
C LEU A 81 2.29 -0.47 11.09
N TYR A 82 2.88 -1.59 11.53
CA TYR A 82 4.33 -1.69 11.75
C TYR A 82 5.11 -1.45 10.46
N LEU A 83 4.73 -2.11 9.35
CA LEU A 83 5.38 -1.94 8.06
C LEU A 83 5.19 -0.54 7.45
N ALA A 84 4.02 0.08 7.67
CA ALA A 84 3.71 1.41 7.15
C ALA A 84 4.28 2.56 8.01
N GLY A 85 4.79 2.24 9.20
CA GLY A 85 5.28 3.23 10.14
C GLY A 85 6.54 3.94 9.65
N GLN A 86 6.58 5.27 9.74
CA GLN A 86 7.78 6.07 9.44
C GLN A 86 8.96 5.76 10.38
N SER A 87 8.71 5.10 11.51
CA SER A 87 9.73 4.63 12.45
C SER A 87 10.40 3.33 12.02
N LEU A 88 9.91 2.65 10.97
CA LEU A 88 10.54 1.45 10.44
C LEU A 88 11.98 1.78 9.99
N PRO A 89 13.02 1.14 10.55
CA PRO A 89 14.41 1.57 10.36
C PRO A 89 15.01 1.08 9.02
N VAL A 90 14.31 1.37 7.92
CA VAL A 90 14.74 1.06 6.55
C VAL A 90 15.44 2.23 5.86
N GLY A 91 15.42 3.42 6.48
CA GLY A 91 16.09 4.62 5.97
C GLY A 91 15.33 5.38 4.88
N GLY A 92 14.01 5.14 4.74
CA GLY A 92 13.17 5.81 3.73
C GLY A 92 13.19 7.34 3.82
N PHE A 93 13.27 7.90 5.04
CA PHE A 93 13.31 9.35 5.30
C PHE A 93 14.46 10.10 4.61
N ALA A 94 15.50 9.39 4.18
CA ALA A 94 16.64 9.96 3.48
C ALA A 94 16.38 10.17 1.98
N TRP A 95 15.31 9.59 1.42
CA TRP A 95 15.04 9.56 0.00
C TRP A 95 13.83 10.42 -0.37
N SER A 96 13.99 11.25 -1.39
CA SER A 96 12.94 12.13 -1.93
C SER A 96 12.39 11.66 -3.27
N GLN A 97 13.03 10.67 -3.90
CA GLN A 97 12.65 10.12 -5.20
C GLN A 97 12.44 11.20 -6.26
N GLY A 98 13.34 12.18 -6.34
CA GLY A 98 13.26 13.28 -7.30
C GLY A 98 12.30 14.40 -6.92
N LEU A 99 11.50 14.30 -5.84
CA LEU A 99 10.62 15.39 -5.40
C LEU A 99 11.43 16.65 -5.01
N ALA A 100 12.57 16.49 -4.34
CA ALA A 100 13.41 17.63 -3.98
C ALA A 100 13.92 18.38 -5.23
N ALA A 101 14.30 17.64 -6.28
CA ALA A 101 14.68 18.22 -7.57
C ALA A 101 13.50 18.85 -8.30
N ALA A 102 12.34 18.21 -8.28
CA ALA A 102 11.11 18.77 -8.85
C ALA A 102 10.72 20.10 -8.18
N VAL A 103 10.96 20.25 -6.88
CA VAL A 103 10.75 21.51 -6.16
C VAL A 103 11.75 22.58 -6.62
N GLU A 104 13.04 22.27 -6.67
CA GLU A 104 14.09 23.22 -7.11
C GLU A 104 13.85 23.69 -8.56
N GLN A 105 13.38 22.80 -9.43
CA GLN A 105 13.05 23.10 -10.83
C GLN A 105 11.70 23.80 -11.00
N GLY A 106 10.97 24.07 -9.91
CA GLY A 106 9.69 24.79 -9.94
C GLY A 106 8.46 23.95 -10.30
N HIS A 107 8.60 22.63 -10.46
CA HIS A 107 7.48 21.72 -10.76
C HIS A 107 6.58 21.46 -9.54
N ALA A 108 7.14 21.44 -8.34
CA ALA A 108 6.44 21.09 -7.10
C ALA A 108 6.59 22.13 -5.97
N GLY A 109 6.79 23.41 -6.29
CA GLY A 109 7.05 24.47 -5.31
C GLY A 109 5.86 24.96 -4.47
N THR A 110 4.69 24.37 -4.59
CA THR A 110 3.47 24.75 -3.85
C THR A 110 2.72 23.50 -3.37
N ALA A 111 1.76 23.66 -2.45
CA ALA A 111 0.91 22.54 -2.01
C ALA A 111 0.23 21.82 -3.18
N GLU A 112 -0.32 22.60 -4.13
CA GLU A 112 -0.94 22.07 -5.34
C GLU A 112 0.09 21.42 -6.28
N GLY A 113 1.29 21.99 -6.40
CA GLY A 113 2.39 21.40 -7.15
C GLY A 113 2.80 20.02 -6.61
N VAL A 114 2.98 19.92 -5.29
CA VAL A 114 3.27 18.64 -4.62
C VAL A 114 2.13 17.65 -4.82
N ARG A 115 0.87 18.09 -4.64
CA ARG A 115 -0.30 17.24 -4.86
C ARG A 115 -0.33 16.64 -6.26
N ARG A 116 -0.16 17.48 -7.29
CA ARG A 116 -0.09 17.02 -8.69
C ARG A 116 1.08 16.07 -8.93
N TRP A 117 2.25 16.37 -8.37
CA TRP A 117 3.43 15.50 -8.49
C TRP A 117 3.18 14.12 -7.90
N LEU A 118 2.73 14.06 -6.63
CA LEU A 118 2.45 12.80 -5.95
C LEU A 118 1.34 12.01 -6.65
N TRP A 119 0.28 12.68 -7.10
CA TRP A 119 -0.78 12.02 -7.88
C TRP A 119 -0.26 11.43 -9.18
N GLY A 120 0.60 12.15 -9.90
CA GLY A 120 1.24 11.65 -11.12
C GLY A 120 2.07 10.39 -10.85
N VAL A 121 2.87 10.38 -9.78
CA VAL A 121 3.65 9.20 -9.39
C VAL A 121 2.76 8.03 -8.99
N LEU A 122 1.66 8.28 -8.27
CA LEU A 122 0.71 7.23 -7.89
C LEU A 122 0.02 6.59 -9.09
N GLN A 123 -0.52 7.41 -10.00
CA GLN A 123 -1.31 6.95 -11.15
C GLN A 123 -0.44 6.34 -12.25
N LEU A 124 0.68 6.97 -12.56
CA LEU A 124 1.52 6.55 -13.69
C LEU A 124 2.59 5.55 -13.25
N GLY A 125 3.06 5.62 -12.01
CA GLY A 125 4.10 4.75 -11.46
C GLY A 125 3.52 3.60 -10.66
N PHE A 126 2.99 3.90 -9.47
CA PHE A 126 2.53 2.86 -8.54
C PHE A 126 1.44 1.96 -9.14
N ALA A 127 0.40 2.53 -9.75
CA ALA A 127 -0.72 1.75 -10.28
C ALA A 127 -0.33 0.84 -11.45
N ARG A 128 0.73 1.19 -12.20
CA ARG A 128 1.14 0.51 -13.44
C ARG A 128 2.38 -0.38 -13.31
N ASN A 129 3.18 -0.16 -12.27
CA ASN A 129 4.47 -0.83 -12.08
C ASN A 129 4.62 -1.37 -10.65
N ASP A 130 4.75 -0.50 -9.65
CA ASP A 130 5.17 -0.91 -8.31
C ASP A 130 4.13 -1.78 -7.59
N LEU A 131 2.84 -1.40 -7.63
CA LEU A 131 1.78 -2.16 -6.98
C LEU A 131 1.48 -3.50 -7.67
N PRO A 132 1.34 -3.57 -9.01
CA PRO A 132 1.18 -4.86 -9.69
C PRO A 132 2.32 -5.84 -9.37
N LEU A 133 3.57 -5.35 -9.34
CA LEU A 133 4.75 -6.15 -8.99
C LEU A 133 4.74 -6.56 -7.53
N LEU A 134 4.44 -5.65 -6.60
CA LEU A 134 4.31 -5.95 -5.17
C LEU A 134 3.28 -7.06 -4.93
N LEU A 135 2.10 -6.98 -5.57
CA LEU A 135 1.03 -7.98 -5.44
C LEU A 135 1.48 -9.36 -5.96
N ARG A 136 2.25 -9.39 -7.05
CA ARG A 136 2.82 -10.63 -7.61
C ARG A 136 3.92 -11.22 -6.74
N MET A 137 4.77 -10.38 -6.17
CA MET A 137 5.76 -10.79 -5.18
C MET A 137 5.08 -11.30 -3.91
N HIS A 138 3.99 -10.68 -3.47
CA HIS A 138 3.19 -11.13 -2.33
C HIS A 138 2.53 -12.49 -2.62
N ALA A 139 1.96 -12.68 -3.82
CA ALA A 139 1.40 -13.96 -4.25
C ALA A 139 2.48 -15.06 -4.37
N ALA A 140 3.66 -14.73 -4.89
CA ALA A 140 4.81 -15.64 -4.91
C ALA A 140 5.24 -16.02 -3.48
N ALA A 141 5.34 -15.03 -2.59
CA ALA A 141 5.62 -15.18 -1.16
C ALA A 141 4.60 -16.12 -0.46
N CYS A 142 3.33 -15.95 -0.80
CA CYS A 142 2.25 -16.79 -0.33
C CYS A 142 2.39 -18.27 -0.73
N ARG A 143 2.95 -18.56 -1.90
CA ARG A 143 3.05 -19.92 -2.48
C ARG A 143 4.40 -20.61 -2.28
N ALA A 144 5.33 -20.04 -1.53
CA ALA A 144 6.71 -20.58 -1.47
C ALA A 144 7.46 -20.55 -2.82
N ASP A 145 7.06 -19.66 -3.74
CA ASP A 145 7.55 -19.62 -5.12
C ASP A 145 8.72 -18.63 -5.27
N ALA A 146 9.93 -19.11 -5.00
CA ALA A 146 11.15 -18.31 -5.02
C ALA A 146 11.51 -17.78 -6.42
N ASP A 147 11.27 -18.59 -7.46
CA ASP A 147 11.59 -18.24 -8.84
C ASP A 147 10.69 -17.14 -9.37
N ALA A 148 9.39 -17.20 -9.09
CA ALA A 148 8.48 -16.11 -9.43
C ALA A 148 8.85 -14.83 -8.68
N LEU A 149 9.19 -14.92 -7.39
CA LEU A 149 9.63 -13.75 -6.61
C LEU A 149 10.89 -13.13 -7.23
N ALA A 150 11.90 -13.94 -7.55
CA ALA A 150 13.14 -13.49 -8.16
C ALA A 150 12.89 -12.80 -9.52
N ARG A 151 12.01 -13.37 -10.36
CA ARG A 151 11.61 -12.79 -11.65
C ARG A 151 10.97 -11.42 -11.48
N TRP A 152 9.99 -11.28 -10.59
CA TRP A 152 9.32 -10.00 -10.37
C TRP A 152 10.23 -8.96 -9.72
N ASN A 153 11.11 -9.38 -8.80
CA ASN A 153 12.14 -8.50 -8.24
C ASN A 153 13.11 -7.98 -9.32
N ALA A 154 13.52 -8.84 -10.26
CA ALA A 154 14.38 -8.42 -11.37
C ALA A 154 13.68 -7.37 -12.26
N LEU A 155 12.38 -7.55 -12.54
CA LEU A 155 11.60 -6.57 -13.30
C LEU A 155 11.45 -5.24 -12.54
N MET A 156 11.21 -5.27 -11.22
CA MET A 156 11.19 -4.07 -10.38
C MET A 156 12.51 -3.29 -10.46
N LEU A 157 13.64 -3.98 -10.28
CA LEU A 157 14.96 -3.35 -10.33
C LEU A 157 15.30 -2.80 -11.71
N ALA A 158 14.90 -3.49 -12.79
CA ALA A 158 15.06 -3.01 -14.15
C ALA A 158 14.24 -1.74 -14.44
N GLY A 159 13.10 -1.58 -13.77
CA GLY A 159 12.26 -0.38 -13.84
C GLY A 159 12.75 0.81 -13.02
N ARG A 160 13.85 0.70 -12.26
CA ARG A 160 14.46 1.83 -11.56
C ARG A 160 15.38 2.60 -12.52
N GLU A 161 14.81 3.61 -13.18
CA GLU A 161 15.39 4.30 -14.33
C GLU A 161 16.63 5.15 -14.01
N SER A 162 16.81 5.58 -12.76
CA SER A 162 18.01 6.28 -12.29
C SER A 162 18.83 5.41 -11.34
N ARG A 163 20.13 5.71 -11.23
CA ARG A 163 21.03 5.02 -10.29
C ARG A 163 20.57 5.22 -8.85
N GLU A 164 20.02 6.39 -8.56
CA GLU A 164 19.62 6.83 -7.23
C GLU A 164 18.33 6.10 -6.77
N LEU A 165 17.32 5.97 -7.65
CA LEU A 165 16.13 5.12 -7.42
C LEU A 165 16.49 3.64 -7.25
N TRP A 166 17.44 3.13 -8.04
CA TRP A 166 17.90 1.75 -7.90
C TRP A 166 18.61 1.53 -6.56
N GLN A 167 19.44 2.51 -6.16
CA GLN A 167 20.16 2.47 -4.89
C GLN A 167 19.22 2.52 -3.69
N GLU A 168 18.15 3.30 -3.75
CA GLU A 168 17.10 3.32 -2.74
C GLU A 168 16.49 1.93 -2.56
N GLU A 169 15.99 1.35 -3.66
CA GLU A 169 15.34 0.04 -3.68
C GLU A 169 16.23 -1.02 -3.02
N ILE A 170 17.52 -1.06 -3.37
CA ILE A 170 18.49 -2.03 -2.84
C ILE A 170 18.84 -1.74 -1.37
N GLN A 171 19.06 -0.49 -0.98
CA GLN A 171 19.47 -0.17 0.39
C GLN A 171 18.34 -0.37 1.40
N MET A 172 17.14 0.11 1.07
CA MET A 172 15.95 -0.14 1.88
C MET A 172 15.64 -1.65 1.93
N GLY A 173 15.81 -2.37 0.82
CA GLY A 173 15.70 -3.83 0.76
C GLY A 173 16.66 -4.55 1.69
N ARG A 174 17.95 -4.17 1.70
CA ARG A 174 18.96 -4.73 2.62
C ARG A 174 18.63 -4.43 4.08
N ALA A 175 18.16 -3.22 4.39
CA ALA A 175 17.79 -2.84 5.74
C ALA A 175 16.58 -3.65 6.23
N LEU A 176 15.53 -3.78 5.41
CA LEU A 176 14.36 -4.59 5.76
C LEU A 176 14.71 -6.08 5.88
N ARG A 177 15.54 -6.62 4.97
CA ARG A 177 16.05 -7.99 5.07
C ARG A 177 16.78 -8.23 6.39
N ARG A 178 17.60 -7.27 6.83
CA ARG A 178 18.29 -7.38 8.13
C ARG A 178 17.29 -7.42 9.30
N ILE A 179 16.30 -6.52 9.32
CA ILE A 179 15.25 -6.50 10.36
C ILE A 179 14.54 -7.86 10.46
N LEU A 180 14.09 -8.41 9.32
CA LEU A 180 13.38 -9.67 9.29
C LEU A 180 14.28 -10.86 9.71
N HIS A 181 15.57 -10.80 9.41
CA HIS A 181 16.54 -11.83 9.80
C HIS A 181 16.79 -11.78 11.31
N ASP A 182 17.08 -10.60 11.86
CA ASP A 182 17.40 -10.40 13.27
C ASP A 182 16.20 -10.74 14.18
N GLN A 183 14.98 -10.64 13.66
CA GLN A 183 13.75 -11.05 14.36
C GLN A 183 13.38 -12.53 14.15
N ASN A 184 14.26 -13.35 13.54
CA ASN A 184 14.02 -14.75 13.21
C ASN A 184 12.75 -14.98 12.37
N MET A 185 12.35 -13.98 11.57
CA MET A 185 11.23 -14.13 10.65
C MET A 185 11.68 -14.76 9.34
N LEU A 186 12.82 -14.34 8.78
CA LEU A 186 13.35 -14.82 7.49
C LEU A 186 13.81 -16.28 7.34
N PRO A 187 14.10 -17.10 8.37
CA PRO A 187 14.65 -18.44 8.17
C PRO A 187 13.84 -19.36 7.25
N ALA A 188 12.57 -19.02 6.97
CA ALA A 188 11.67 -19.76 6.11
C ALA A 188 11.59 -19.27 4.65
N TRP A 189 12.37 -18.26 4.23
CA TRP A 189 12.25 -17.69 2.88
C TRP A 189 13.58 -17.41 2.17
N PRO A 190 13.83 -17.99 0.97
CA PRO A 190 15.00 -17.66 0.16
C PRO A 190 14.79 -16.35 -0.60
N LEU A 191 15.21 -15.23 0.00
CA LEU A 191 15.28 -13.95 -0.72
C LEU A 191 16.49 -13.92 -1.66
N PRO A 192 16.33 -13.43 -2.92
CA PRO A 192 17.47 -13.14 -3.79
C PRO A 192 18.50 -12.24 -3.11
N ASP A 193 19.78 -12.41 -3.41
CA ASP A 193 20.84 -11.58 -2.81
C ASP A 193 20.64 -10.08 -3.08
N ALA A 194 20.17 -9.76 -4.28
CA ALA A 194 19.77 -8.41 -4.69
C ALA A 194 18.25 -8.16 -4.49
N ALA A 195 17.63 -8.71 -3.44
CA ALA A 195 16.24 -8.40 -3.12
C ALA A 195 16.07 -6.90 -2.82
N GLY A 196 15.21 -6.25 -3.62
CA GLY A 196 14.80 -4.87 -3.42
C GLY A 196 13.81 -4.72 -2.26
N TYR A 197 13.56 -3.47 -1.88
CA TYR A 197 12.62 -3.11 -0.83
C TYR A 197 11.22 -3.68 -1.07
N THR A 198 10.71 -3.59 -2.30
CA THR A 198 9.38 -4.10 -2.67
C THR A 198 9.27 -5.61 -2.44
N ALA A 199 10.30 -6.38 -2.82
CA ALA A 199 10.33 -7.82 -2.58
C ALA A 199 10.40 -8.15 -1.10
N CYS A 200 11.28 -7.47 -0.35
CA CYS A 200 11.40 -7.62 1.09
C CYS A 200 10.09 -7.25 1.81
N PHE A 201 9.40 -6.20 1.37
CA PHE A 201 8.12 -5.77 1.94
C PHE A 201 7.01 -6.79 1.68
N ALA A 202 6.90 -7.29 0.45
CA ALA A 202 5.94 -8.34 0.11
C ALA A 202 6.13 -9.59 0.98
N VAL A 203 7.39 -10.05 1.13
CA VAL A 203 7.72 -11.18 1.99
C VAL A 203 7.40 -10.85 3.45
N ALA A 204 7.82 -9.69 3.97
CA ALA A 204 7.55 -9.25 5.33
C ALA A 204 6.06 -9.28 5.67
N ALA A 205 5.22 -8.75 4.78
CA ALA A 205 3.77 -8.73 4.93
C ALA A 205 3.22 -10.16 5.08
N VAL A 206 3.65 -11.10 4.22
CA VAL A 206 3.26 -12.52 4.33
C VAL A 206 3.76 -13.15 5.63
N MET A 207 5.00 -12.86 6.06
CA MET A 207 5.56 -13.47 7.28
C MET A 207 4.82 -12.99 8.53
N LEU A 208 4.54 -11.69 8.60
CA LEU A 208 3.82 -11.08 9.71
C LEU A 208 2.35 -11.50 9.73
N ASP A 209 1.69 -11.56 8.58
CA ASP A 209 0.32 -12.09 8.45
C ASP A 209 0.25 -13.57 8.88
N ARG A 210 1.18 -14.42 8.44
CA ARG A 210 1.27 -15.81 8.91
C ARG A 210 1.56 -15.91 10.40
N HIS A 211 2.38 -15.02 10.94
CA HIS A 211 2.64 -14.95 12.37
C HIS A 211 1.36 -14.58 13.14
N ALA A 212 0.61 -13.57 12.67
CA ALA A 212 -0.68 -13.18 13.20
C ALA A 212 -1.71 -14.33 13.14
N ARG A 213 -1.84 -15.02 12.00
CA ARG A 213 -2.80 -16.13 11.80
C ARG A 213 -2.48 -17.38 12.61
N ARG A 214 -1.22 -17.61 12.98
CA ARG A 214 -0.88 -18.70 13.92
C ARG A 214 -1.51 -18.49 15.30
N MET A 215 -1.79 -17.24 15.67
CA MET A 215 -2.48 -16.89 16.90
C MET A 215 -4.01 -16.89 16.74
N GLU A 216 -4.52 -16.73 15.51
CA GLU A 216 -5.95 -16.74 15.21
C GLU A 216 -6.24 -17.40 13.83
N PRO A 217 -6.58 -18.70 13.80
CA PRO A 217 -6.77 -19.43 12.55
C PRO A 217 -8.03 -18.98 11.79
N CYS A 218 -7.85 -18.24 10.70
CA CYS A 218 -8.87 -18.04 9.67
C CYS A 218 -8.20 -18.13 8.30
N CYS A 219 -8.58 -19.14 7.51
CA CYS A 219 -8.00 -19.44 6.22
C CYS A 219 -9.11 -19.67 5.18
N ASP A 220 -9.48 -18.59 4.52
CA ASP A 220 -10.15 -18.62 3.22
C ASP A 220 -9.19 -17.99 2.19
N ALA A 221 -9.14 -18.52 0.97
CA ALA A 221 -8.41 -17.95 -0.15
C ALA A 221 -8.78 -16.47 -0.39
N ALA A 222 -10.04 -16.10 -0.16
CA ALA A 222 -10.47 -14.70 -0.22
C ALA A 222 -9.77 -13.81 0.84
N ALA A 223 -9.41 -14.36 2.00
CA ALA A 223 -8.68 -13.64 3.03
C ALA A 223 -7.21 -13.38 2.64
N GLN A 224 -6.61 -14.28 1.86
CA GLN A 224 -5.25 -14.12 1.37
C GLN A 224 -5.14 -13.05 0.28
N GLN A 225 -6.12 -12.99 -0.62
CA GLN A 225 -6.19 -11.90 -1.62
C GLN A 225 -6.37 -10.54 -0.94
N ARG A 226 -7.27 -10.45 0.05
CA ARG A 226 -7.44 -9.23 0.86
C ARG A 226 -6.15 -8.79 1.55
N ALA A 227 -5.42 -9.73 2.17
CA ALA A 227 -4.15 -9.42 2.81
C ALA A 227 -3.11 -8.81 1.85
N GLY A 228 -3.06 -9.27 0.60
CA GLY A 228 -2.19 -8.67 -0.42
C GLY A 228 -2.58 -7.24 -0.78
N LEU A 229 -3.89 -6.95 -0.89
CA LEU A 229 -4.39 -5.59 -1.14
C LEU A 229 -4.12 -4.68 0.07
N ASP A 230 -4.33 -5.17 1.29
CA ASP A 230 -4.06 -4.40 2.51
C ASP A 230 -2.55 -4.09 2.65
N ALA A 231 -1.68 -5.05 2.29
CA ALA A 231 -0.23 -4.84 2.22
C ALA A 231 0.15 -3.78 1.17
N ALA A 232 -0.50 -3.79 0.00
CA ALA A 232 -0.29 -2.77 -1.02
C ALA A 232 -0.74 -1.38 -0.57
N CYS A 233 -1.87 -1.28 0.15
CA CYS A 233 -2.30 -0.04 0.79
C CYS A 233 -1.27 0.47 1.80
N ALA A 234 -0.76 -0.41 2.67
CA ALA A 234 0.26 -0.07 3.65
C ALA A 234 1.56 0.42 3.00
N TYR A 235 1.98 -0.23 1.91
CA TYR A 235 3.15 0.15 1.12
C TYR A 235 3.01 1.58 0.56
N VAL A 236 1.90 1.88 -0.13
CA VAL A 236 1.63 3.22 -0.68
C VAL A 236 1.52 4.27 0.43
N TRP A 237 0.87 3.93 1.54
CA TRP A 237 0.71 4.86 2.66
C TRP A 237 2.06 5.19 3.32
N SER A 238 2.97 4.23 3.42
CA SER A 238 4.34 4.46 3.90
C SER A 238 5.11 5.44 3.01
N TRP A 239 4.95 5.28 1.69
CA TRP A 239 5.56 6.14 0.70
C TRP A 239 4.98 7.56 0.74
N LEU A 240 3.66 7.70 0.79
CA LEU A 240 2.98 8.99 0.87
C LEU A 240 3.43 9.80 2.09
N GLN A 241 3.46 9.17 3.26
CA GLN A 241 3.94 9.83 4.49
C GLN A 241 5.39 10.32 4.34
N ASN A 242 6.26 9.52 3.73
CA ASN A 242 7.65 9.90 3.46
C ASN A 242 7.72 11.11 2.51
N GLN A 243 7.00 11.07 1.39
CA GLN A 243 7.03 12.14 0.41
C GLN A 243 6.42 13.45 0.92
N VAL A 244 5.38 13.37 1.76
CA VAL A 244 4.84 14.56 2.44
C VAL A 244 5.83 15.11 3.45
N ALA A 245 6.57 14.25 4.18
CA ALA A 245 7.63 14.70 5.08
C ALA A 245 8.79 15.38 4.32
N VAL A 246 9.14 14.89 3.13
CA VAL A 246 10.08 15.56 2.20
C VAL A 246 9.53 16.92 1.79
N ALA A 247 8.27 16.98 1.34
CA ALA A 247 7.63 18.22 0.90
C ALA A 247 7.64 19.31 2.00
N CYS A 248 7.38 18.94 3.25
CA CYS A 248 7.46 19.86 4.40
C CYS A 248 8.86 20.46 4.63
N LYS A 249 9.92 19.82 4.14
CA LYS A 249 11.31 20.27 4.29
C LYS A 249 11.82 21.02 3.06
N THR A 250 11.22 20.79 1.89
CA THR A 250 11.64 21.41 0.61
C THR A 250 10.74 22.57 0.18
N VAL A 251 9.49 22.60 0.63
CA VAL A 251 8.49 23.63 0.32
C VAL A 251 8.09 24.32 1.63
N PRO A 252 7.77 25.63 1.64
CA PRO A 252 7.22 26.31 2.82
C PRO A 252 5.76 25.87 3.10
N LEU A 253 5.55 24.57 3.34
CA LEU A 253 4.27 23.96 3.69
C LEU A 253 4.08 23.95 5.21
N GLY A 254 2.97 24.52 5.66
CA GLY A 254 2.54 24.35 7.05
C GLY A 254 2.06 22.93 7.35
N GLN A 255 2.21 22.48 8.60
CA GLN A 255 1.81 21.15 9.05
C GLN A 255 0.34 20.82 8.74
N THR A 256 -0.56 21.79 8.93
CA THR A 256 -1.99 21.62 8.61
C THR A 256 -2.23 21.31 7.13
N THR A 257 -1.49 21.95 6.23
CA THR A 257 -1.60 21.70 4.78
C THR A 257 -1.07 20.32 4.42
N ALA A 258 0.04 19.90 5.04
CA ALA A 258 0.61 18.57 4.84
C ALA A 258 -0.35 17.45 5.29
N GLN A 259 -1.00 17.62 6.45
CA GLN A 259 -2.00 16.65 6.92
C GLN A 259 -3.25 16.62 6.04
N LYS A 260 -3.73 17.78 5.57
CA LYS A 260 -4.83 17.85 4.60
C LYS A 260 -4.50 17.09 3.33
N LEU A 261 -3.28 17.21 2.82
CA LEU A 261 -2.82 16.49 1.64
C LEU A 261 -2.85 14.96 1.82
N LEU A 262 -2.39 14.46 2.97
CA LEU A 262 -2.48 13.02 3.29
C LEU A 262 -3.93 12.53 3.38
N LEU A 263 -4.81 13.31 4.01
CA LEU A 263 -6.24 12.99 4.11
C LEU A 263 -6.92 12.97 2.74
N GLU A 264 -6.49 13.80 1.79
CA GLU A 264 -6.99 13.79 0.42
C GLU A 264 -6.63 12.49 -0.33
N PHE A 265 -5.41 11.97 -0.14
CA PHE A 265 -5.01 10.71 -0.77
C PHE A 265 -5.58 9.46 -0.10
N MET A 266 -6.00 9.55 1.16
CA MET A 266 -6.53 8.42 1.94
C MET A 266 -7.63 7.62 1.23
N PRO A 267 -8.70 8.23 0.67
CA PRO A 267 -9.68 7.48 -0.11
C PRO A 267 -9.11 6.93 -1.41
N ALA A 268 -8.12 7.60 -2.04
CA ALA A 268 -7.56 7.22 -3.33
C ALA A 268 -6.72 5.94 -3.30
N VAL A 269 -6.03 5.68 -2.19
CA VAL A 269 -5.08 4.56 -2.07
C VAL A 269 -5.75 3.20 -2.34
N PRO A 270 -6.89 2.85 -1.72
CA PRO A 270 -7.59 1.59 -2.04
C PRO A 270 -8.04 1.49 -3.51
N GLN A 271 -8.44 2.58 -4.15
CA GLN A 271 -8.85 2.54 -5.56
C GLN A 271 -7.66 2.30 -6.49
N LEU A 272 -6.52 2.95 -6.22
CA LEU A 272 -5.26 2.71 -6.94
C LEU A 272 -4.81 1.25 -6.82
N VAL A 273 -4.89 0.69 -5.61
CA VAL A 273 -4.54 -0.71 -5.35
C VAL A 273 -5.49 -1.67 -6.09
N ALA A 274 -6.80 -1.39 -6.11
CA ALA A 274 -7.75 -2.19 -6.87
C ALA A 274 -7.48 -2.16 -8.39
N GLN A 275 -7.12 -1.00 -8.93
CA GLN A 275 -6.72 -0.85 -10.34
C GLN A 275 -5.46 -1.67 -10.64
N ALA A 276 -4.43 -1.56 -9.80
CA ALA A 276 -3.18 -2.30 -9.94
C ALA A 276 -3.39 -3.83 -9.86
N ALA A 277 -4.32 -4.29 -9.01
CA ALA A 277 -4.64 -5.69 -8.86
C ALA A 277 -5.31 -6.29 -10.12
N ALA A 278 -6.03 -5.47 -10.88
CA ALA A 278 -6.69 -5.87 -12.12
C ALA A 278 -5.77 -5.85 -13.35
N LEU A 279 -4.57 -5.26 -13.24
CA LEU A 279 -3.64 -5.13 -14.36
C LEU A 279 -3.06 -6.50 -14.75
N PRO A 280 -3.14 -6.94 -16.02
CA PRO A 280 -2.55 -8.20 -16.46
C PRO A 280 -1.02 -8.11 -16.56
N ASP A 281 -0.34 -9.26 -16.46
CA ASP A 281 1.12 -9.33 -16.41
C ASP A 281 1.82 -8.67 -17.61
N ALA A 282 1.22 -8.76 -18.80
CA ALA A 282 1.77 -8.18 -20.03
C ALA A 282 1.73 -6.65 -20.07
N ASP A 283 0.85 -6.03 -19.27
CA ASP A 283 0.68 -4.58 -19.24
C ASP A 283 1.45 -3.93 -18.08
N ILE A 284 2.17 -4.73 -17.28
CA ILE A 284 3.00 -4.23 -16.19
C ILE A 284 4.21 -3.53 -16.77
N GLY A 285 4.37 -2.28 -16.38
CA GLY A 285 5.46 -1.45 -16.81
C GLY A 285 4.97 -0.03 -17.01
N SER A 286 5.82 0.89 -16.63
CA SER A 286 5.63 2.31 -16.89
C SER A 286 6.97 3.00 -16.79
N SER A 287 7.12 4.08 -17.54
CA SER A 287 8.23 5.02 -17.42
C SER A 287 7.64 6.36 -17.00
N LEU A 288 8.30 7.05 -16.07
CA LEU A 288 7.93 8.40 -15.67
C LEU A 288 9.10 9.33 -16.03
N PRO A 289 9.22 9.75 -17.30
CA PRO A 289 10.39 10.51 -17.75
C PRO A 289 10.67 11.75 -16.89
N GLY A 290 9.62 12.47 -16.45
CA GLY A 290 9.77 13.61 -15.55
C GLY A 290 10.36 13.25 -14.19
N LEU A 291 9.92 12.13 -13.59
CA LEU A 291 10.45 11.61 -12.33
C LEU A 291 11.90 11.14 -12.50
N ALA A 292 12.18 10.37 -13.56
CA ALA A 292 13.49 9.84 -13.85
C ALA A 292 14.51 10.95 -14.13
N LEU A 293 14.13 11.98 -14.88
CA LEU A 293 14.98 13.15 -15.14
C LEU A 293 15.22 13.97 -13.86
N CYS A 294 14.20 14.13 -13.01
CA CYS A 294 14.38 14.80 -11.71
C CYS A 294 15.33 14.02 -10.80
N SER A 295 15.15 12.69 -10.68
CA SER A 295 16.04 11.84 -9.87
C SER A 295 17.46 11.77 -10.44
N ALA A 296 17.63 11.61 -11.75
CA ALA A 296 18.95 11.62 -12.38
C ALA A 296 19.63 13.00 -12.29
N GLY A 297 18.87 14.09 -12.41
CA GLY A 297 19.35 15.45 -12.20
C GLY A 297 19.79 15.70 -10.75
N HIS A 298 19.07 15.12 -9.78
CA HIS A 298 19.40 15.18 -8.36
C HIS A 298 20.80 14.62 -8.03
N GLU A 299 21.30 13.67 -8.82
CA GLU A 299 22.67 13.16 -8.68
C GLU A 299 23.75 14.25 -8.85
N ARG A 300 23.41 15.37 -9.52
CA ARG A 300 24.33 16.48 -9.86
C ARG A 300 23.99 17.78 -9.15
N GLN A 301 23.01 17.80 -8.25
CA GLN A 301 22.65 19.01 -7.50
C GLN A 301 23.77 19.45 -6.57
N TYR A 302 24.01 20.76 -6.53
CA TYR A 302 25.04 21.36 -5.69
C TYR A 302 24.70 21.26 -4.19
N THR A 303 23.45 21.58 -3.81
CA THR A 303 22.97 21.50 -2.43
C THR A 303 21.94 20.38 -2.32
N ARG A 304 22.18 19.42 -1.43
CA ARG A 304 21.33 18.23 -1.28
C ARG A 304 20.97 17.98 0.19
N LEU A 305 19.68 18.05 0.50
CA LEU A 305 19.16 17.65 1.82
C LEU A 305 18.78 16.16 1.87
N PHE A 306 18.50 15.57 0.70
CA PHE A 306 18.07 14.18 0.55
C PHE A 306 18.94 13.43 -0.47
N ARG A 307 18.70 12.13 -0.57
CA ARG A 307 19.00 11.26 -1.72
C ARG A 307 17.72 11.15 -2.58
N SER A 308 17.81 10.76 -3.85
CA SER A 308 16.65 10.60 -4.77
C SER A 308 16.70 9.31 -5.54
#